data_AF-A0A2H1WS27-F1
#
_entry.id   AF-A0A2H1WS27-F1
#
_cell.length_a   1.000
_cell.length_b   1.000
_cell.length_c   1.000
_cell.angle_alpha   90.00
_cell.angle_beta   90.00
_cell.angle_gamma   90.00
#
_symmetry.space_group_name_H-M   'P 1'
#
loop_
_entity.id
_entity.type
_entity.pdbx_description
1 polymer ?
#
loop_
_entity_poly.entity_id
_entity_poly.type
_entity_poly.pdbx_seq_one_letter_code
_entity_poly.pdbx_strand_id
1 'polypeptide(L)'
;ESLQKVLEEALQMNEPLKIHSKLLDIYVETGKHQDLVALVELMMRKYKREPSMYIQCGAACFQLGLVEKARQVMQKAISLLEKKEHVAVLVQFALMENRNGGRERAEALFEQVLAVYPARVDVCSTYVDMLLKNGDKDHIRQVMERMTSQKLPARKMKILFKKWIEVEERMGDHEQVEVVRQRAAQYIEKAKF
;
A
#
# COMPACT_ATOMS: atom_id res chain seq x y z
N GLU A 1 12.85 27.76 27.22
CA GLU A 1 11.39 27.57 27.39
C GLU A 1 10.98 26.34 26.61
N SER A 2 10.36 25.38 27.28
CA SER A 2 10.37 23.99 26.82
C SER A 2 9.40 23.76 25.67
N LEU A 3 9.89 23.09 24.62
CA LEU A 3 9.13 22.60 23.47
C LEU A 3 7.84 21.85 23.89
N GLN A 4 7.84 21.29 25.10
CA GLN A 4 6.69 20.65 25.76
C GLN A 4 5.56 21.64 26.11
N LYS A 5 5.84 22.85 26.60
CA LYS A 5 4.80 23.85 26.90
C LYS A 5 4.11 24.34 25.63
N VAL A 6 4.89 24.60 24.58
CA VAL A 6 4.37 24.97 23.26
C VAL A 6 3.54 23.83 22.66
N LEU A 7 3.95 22.58 22.87
CA LEU A 7 3.18 21.41 22.45
C LEU A 7 1.84 21.33 23.21
N GLU A 8 1.84 21.54 24.52
CA GLU A 8 0.62 21.53 25.34
C GLU A 8 -0.37 22.65 24.94
N GLU A 9 0.13 23.87 24.73
CA GLU A 9 -0.67 25.00 24.25
C GLU A 9 -1.23 24.74 22.84
N ALA A 10 -0.41 24.18 21.93
CA ALA A 10 -0.86 23.81 20.61
C ALA A 10 -1.95 22.73 20.69
N LEU A 11 -1.78 21.71 21.53
CA LEU A 11 -2.74 20.61 21.69
C LEU A 11 -4.08 21.06 22.28
N GLN A 12 -4.12 22.17 23.01
CA GLN A 12 -5.36 22.79 23.50
C GLN A 12 -6.09 23.57 22.41
N MET A 13 -5.36 24.17 21.45
CA MET A 13 -5.92 25.09 20.46
C MET A 13 -6.21 24.43 19.10
N ASN A 14 -5.59 23.29 18.79
CA ASN A 14 -5.72 22.61 17.50
C ASN A 14 -6.04 21.11 17.66
N GLU A 15 -6.50 20.52 16.56
CA GLU A 15 -6.67 19.07 16.42
C GLU A 15 -5.40 18.32 16.82
N PRO A 16 -5.43 17.52 17.90
CA PRO A 16 -4.25 16.87 18.45
C PRO A 16 -3.47 16.06 17.41
N LEU A 17 -4.17 15.34 16.53
CA LEU A 17 -3.54 14.51 15.49
C LEU A 17 -2.68 15.32 14.52
N LYS A 18 -3.12 16.52 14.13
CA LYS A 18 -2.40 17.38 13.17
C LYS A 18 -1.09 17.89 13.76
N ILE A 19 -1.06 18.19 15.05
CA ILE A 19 0.15 18.67 15.74
C ILE A 19 1.17 17.56 15.84
N HIS A 20 0.74 16.37 16.26
CA HIS A 20 1.65 15.25 16.37
C HIS A 20 2.16 14.80 14.98
N SER A 21 1.36 14.92 13.91
CA SER A 21 1.83 14.72 12.53
C SER A 21 2.95 15.70 12.16
N LYS A 22 2.77 17.00 12.45
CA LYS A 22 3.82 18.00 12.19
C LYS A 22 5.07 17.75 13.05
N LEU A 23 4.88 17.31 14.29
CA LEU A 23 5.99 16.96 15.18
C LEU A 23 6.75 15.73 14.67
N LEU A 24 6.03 14.76 14.08
CA LEU A 24 6.60 13.61 13.37
C LEU A 24 7.52 14.08 12.24
N ASP A 25 7.03 15.00 11.39
CA ASP A 25 7.83 15.56 10.29
C ASP A 25 9.08 16.30 10.81
N ILE A 26 8.95 17.10 11.87
CA ILE A 26 10.10 17.78 12.51
C ILE A 26 11.10 16.77 13.07
N TYR A 27 10.65 15.66 13.66
CA TYR A 27 11.57 14.63 14.16
C TYR A 27 12.27 13.86 13.05
N VAL A 28 11.64 13.70 11.89
CA VAL A 28 12.29 13.19 10.68
C VAL A 28 13.37 14.16 10.20
N GLU A 29 13.06 15.44 10.09
CA GLU A 29 14.01 16.46 9.64
C GLU A 29 15.20 16.62 10.59
N THR A 30 14.94 16.54 11.90
CA THR A 30 15.98 16.66 12.93
C THR A 30 16.78 15.37 13.15
N GLY A 31 16.40 14.25 12.52
CA GLY A 31 17.14 12.99 12.60
C GLY A 31 17.09 12.32 13.98
N LYS A 32 16.12 12.67 14.83
CA LYS A 32 16.06 12.16 16.21
C LYS A 32 15.30 10.85 16.30
N HIS A 33 16.00 9.72 16.14
CA HIS A 33 15.40 8.38 16.14
C HIS A 33 14.65 8.03 17.43
N GLN A 34 15.21 8.36 18.60
CA GLN A 34 14.61 7.99 19.89
C GLN A 34 13.31 8.76 20.18
N ASP A 35 13.30 10.07 19.91
CA ASP A 35 12.12 10.92 20.12
C ASP A 35 10.99 10.56 19.15
N LEU A 36 11.33 10.27 17.88
CA LEU A 36 10.37 9.77 16.90
C LEU A 36 9.71 8.48 17.39
N VAL A 37 10.51 7.54 17.86
CA VAL A 37 10.05 6.25 18.36
C VAL A 37 9.08 6.43 19.53
N ALA A 38 9.41 7.28 20.50
CA ALA A 38 8.56 7.57 21.64
C ALA A 38 7.25 8.24 21.20
N LEU A 39 7.31 9.18 20.25
CA LEU A 39 6.15 9.84 19.68
C LEU A 39 5.24 8.84 18.95
N VAL A 40 5.79 7.99 18.09
CA VAL A 40 5.05 6.96 17.35
C VAL A 40 4.33 6.00 18.31
N GLU A 41 4.98 5.60 19.40
CA GLU A 41 4.35 4.77 20.45
C GLU A 41 3.22 5.50 21.19
N LEU A 42 3.40 6.78 21.49
CA LEU A 42 2.36 7.62 22.08
C LEU A 42 1.16 7.76 21.13
N MET A 43 1.41 7.98 19.84
CA MET A 43 0.38 8.08 18.80
C MET A 43 -0.39 6.77 18.63
N MET A 44 0.31 5.63 18.60
CA MET A 44 -0.33 4.32 18.55
C MET A 44 -1.20 4.03 19.79
N ARG A 45 -0.87 4.60 20.96
CA ARG A 45 -1.69 4.43 22.18
C ARG A 45 -2.92 5.34 22.17
N LYS A 46 -2.78 6.60 21.75
CA LYS A 46 -3.87 7.61 21.73
C LYS A 46 -4.84 7.43 20.56
N TYR A 47 -4.35 7.12 19.36
CA TYR A 47 -5.12 7.16 18.11
C TYR A 47 -5.27 5.78 17.45
N LYS A 48 -5.71 4.79 18.23
CA LYS A 48 -5.80 3.39 17.77
C LYS A 48 -6.72 3.16 16.57
N ARG A 49 -7.74 4.02 16.41
CA ARG A 49 -8.82 3.89 15.42
C ARG A 49 -8.57 4.63 14.10
N GLU A 50 -7.49 5.40 13.99
CA GLU A 50 -7.24 6.23 12.81
C GLU A 50 -6.19 5.56 11.90
N PRO A 51 -6.57 5.05 10.71
CA PRO A 51 -5.63 4.37 9.79
C PRO A 51 -4.55 5.32 9.27
N SER A 52 -4.94 6.58 9.04
CA SER A 52 -4.08 7.65 8.52
C SER A 52 -2.83 7.83 9.38
N MET A 53 -2.98 7.64 10.70
CA MET A 53 -1.89 7.76 11.65
C MET A 53 -0.80 6.71 11.43
N TYR A 54 -1.20 5.45 11.23
CA TYR A 54 -0.25 4.35 11.04
C TYR A 54 0.56 4.53 9.75
N ILE A 55 -0.07 5.06 8.70
CA ILE A 55 0.59 5.39 7.43
C ILE A 55 1.64 6.48 7.64
N GLN A 56 1.29 7.56 8.35
CA GLN A 56 2.24 8.65 8.65
C GLN A 56 3.39 8.19 9.55
N CYS A 57 3.10 7.44 10.62
CA CYS A 57 4.12 6.84 11.48
C CYS A 57 5.04 5.89 10.71
N GLY A 58 4.47 5.06 9.83
CA GLY A 58 5.23 4.18 8.94
C GLY A 58 6.16 4.96 8.02
N ALA A 59 5.64 5.99 7.33
CA ALA A 59 6.39 6.85 6.43
C ALA A 59 7.59 7.50 7.12
N ALA A 60 7.37 8.07 8.30
CA ALA A 60 8.43 8.72 9.07
C ALA A 60 9.50 7.73 9.54
N CYS A 61 9.10 6.54 10.02
CA CYS A 61 10.04 5.48 10.37
C CYS A 61 10.88 5.04 9.16
N PHE A 62 10.26 4.92 7.99
CA PHE A 62 10.97 4.58 6.75
C PHE A 62 11.97 5.68 6.34
N GLN A 63 11.58 6.95 6.41
CA GLN A 63 12.45 8.09 6.08
C GLN A 63 13.70 8.14 6.99
N LEU A 64 13.57 7.74 8.25
CA LEU A 64 14.69 7.66 9.19
C LEU A 64 15.47 6.33 9.14
N GLY A 65 15.11 5.42 8.24
CA GLY A 65 15.75 4.10 8.10
C GLY A 65 15.35 3.08 9.17
N LEU A 66 14.36 3.38 10.01
CA LEU A 66 13.82 2.50 11.06
C LEU A 66 12.81 1.51 10.49
N VAL A 67 13.26 0.70 9.53
CA VAL A 67 12.41 -0.24 8.79
C VAL A 67 11.74 -1.28 9.71
N GLU A 68 12.46 -1.82 10.68
CA GLU A 68 11.91 -2.77 11.66
C GLU A 68 10.78 -2.14 12.49
N LYS A 69 10.93 -0.87 12.89
CA LYS A 69 9.91 -0.13 13.64
C LYS A 69 8.67 0.08 12.77
N ALA A 70 8.84 0.46 11.50
CA ALA A 70 7.74 0.63 10.56
C ALA A 70 6.92 -0.66 10.41
N ARG A 71 7.59 -1.83 10.36
CA ARG A 71 6.93 -3.14 10.30
C ARG A 71 6.14 -3.47 11.55
N GLN A 72 6.68 -3.16 12.73
CA GLN A 72 5.93 -3.32 13.98
C GLN A 72 4.67 -2.44 14.01
N VAL A 73 4.77 -1.19 13.51
CA VAL A 73 3.62 -0.29 13.37
C VAL A 73 2.58 -0.90 12.43
N MET A 74 3.00 -1.45 11.29
CA MET A 74 2.12 -2.12 10.33
C MET A 74 1.40 -3.33 10.97
N GLN A 75 2.13 -4.22 11.66
CA GLN A 75 1.53 -5.38 12.32
C GLN A 75 0.51 -4.96 13.38
N LYS A 76 0.82 -3.92 14.17
CA LYS A 76 -0.12 -3.35 15.13
C LYS A 76 -1.35 -2.76 14.45
N ALA A 77 -1.18 -2.06 13.33
CA ALA A 77 -2.29 -1.52 12.54
C ALA A 77 -3.25 -2.63 12.11
N ILE A 78 -2.75 -3.74 11.56
CA ILE A 78 -3.57 -4.89 11.12
C ILE A 78 -4.26 -5.59 12.29
N SER A 79 -3.68 -5.54 13.50
CA SER A 79 -4.31 -6.13 14.69
C SER A 79 -5.43 -5.28 15.29
N LEU A 80 -5.41 -3.96 15.05
CA LEU A 80 -6.28 -2.99 15.71
C LEU A 80 -7.38 -2.43 14.79
N LEU A 81 -7.13 -2.36 13.49
CA LEU A 81 -8.03 -1.77 12.51
C LEU A 81 -9.11 -2.77 12.05
N GLU A 82 -10.06 -2.28 11.26
CA GLU A 82 -11.07 -3.13 10.64
C GLU A 82 -10.58 -3.67 9.28
N LYS A 83 -11.15 -4.82 8.87
CA LYS A 83 -10.82 -5.51 7.60
C LYS A 83 -10.90 -4.61 6.36
N LYS A 84 -11.75 -3.59 6.36
CA LYS A 84 -11.89 -2.64 5.23
C LYS A 84 -10.68 -1.73 5.08
N GLU A 85 -10.09 -1.32 6.21
CA GLU A 85 -8.97 -0.37 6.28
C GLU A 85 -7.63 -1.10 6.20
N HIS A 86 -7.56 -2.37 6.59
CA HIS A 86 -6.38 -3.22 6.44
C HIS A 86 -5.80 -3.16 5.03
N VAL A 87 -6.66 -3.25 4.01
CA VAL A 87 -6.24 -3.23 2.61
C VAL A 87 -5.57 -1.90 2.26
N ALA A 88 -6.15 -0.78 2.69
CA ALA A 88 -5.60 0.54 2.40
C ALA A 88 -4.23 0.74 3.07
N VAL A 89 -4.12 0.36 4.34
CA VAL A 89 -2.86 0.47 5.11
C VAL A 89 -1.78 -0.45 4.51
N LEU A 90 -2.10 -1.72 4.25
CA LEU A 90 -1.14 -2.67 3.67
C LEU A 90 -0.59 -2.22 2.31
N VAL A 91 -1.46 -1.69 1.43
CA VAL A 91 -1.03 -1.15 0.13
C VAL A 91 -0.07 0.03 0.31
N GLN A 92 -0.35 0.95 1.23
CA GLN A 92 0.55 2.07 1.51
C GLN A 92 1.90 1.61 2.06
N PHE A 93 1.90 0.66 3.01
CA PHE A 93 3.14 0.08 3.53
C PHE A 93 3.95 -0.65 2.46
N ALA A 94 3.30 -1.41 1.57
CA ALA A 94 3.96 -2.08 0.45
C ALA A 94 4.61 -1.07 -0.52
N LEU A 95 3.92 0.03 -0.84
CA LEU A 95 4.48 1.11 -1.66
C LEU A 95 5.67 1.79 -0.99
N MET A 96 5.64 1.97 0.34
CA MET A 96 6.76 2.53 1.10
C MET A 96 7.95 1.56 1.16
N GLU A 97 7.74 0.26 1.39
CA GLU A 97 8.82 -0.74 1.35
C GLU A 97 9.48 -0.75 -0.04
N ASN A 98 8.71 -0.69 -1.13
CA ASN A 98 9.27 -0.65 -2.48
C ASN A 98 10.15 0.59 -2.71
N ARG A 99 9.76 1.76 -2.18
CA ARG A 99 10.57 3.00 -2.27
C ARG A 99 11.88 2.93 -1.49
N ASN A 100 11.93 2.14 -0.42
CA ASN A 100 13.10 1.97 0.42
C ASN A 100 13.95 0.73 0.05
N GLY A 101 13.75 0.17 -1.14
CA GLY A 101 14.52 -0.98 -1.64
C GLY A 101 14.04 -2.35 -1.17
N GLY A 102 12.97 -2.40 -0.37
CA GLY A 102 12.33 -3.64 0.11
C GLY A 102 11.38 -4.26 -0.92
N ARG A 103 11.84 -4.47 -2.15
CA ARG A 103 11.02 -4.90 -3.28
C ARG A 103 10.31 -6.25 -3.04
N GLU A 104 11.06 -7.28 -2.68
CA GLU A 104 10.51 -8.63 -2.42
C GLU A 104 9.45 -8.60 -1.32
N ARG A 105 9.64 -7.76 -0.30
CA ARG A 105 8.66 -7.58 0.78
C ARG A 105 7.43 -6.83 0.31
N ALA A 106 7.58 -5.80 -0.52
CA ALA A 106 6.44 -5.12 -1.12
C ALA A 106 5.59 -6.10 -1.94
N GLU A 107 6.25 -6.94 -2.75
CA GLU A 107 5.59 -8.01 -3.52
C GLU A 107 4.87 -9.00 -2.61
N ALA A 108 5.55 -9.53 -1.59
CA ALA A 108 4.94 -10.45 -0.62
C ALA A 108 3.71 -9.85 0.09
N LEU A 109 3.75 -8.56 0.43
CA LEU A 109 2.61 -7.86 1.03
C LEU A 109 1.44 -7.73 0.05
N PHE A 110 1.70 -7.35 -1.21
CA PHE A 110 0.67 -7.30 -2.23
C PHE A 110 0.06 -8.68 -2.50
N GLU A 111 0.89 -9.72 -2.58
CA GLU A 111 0.42 -11.10 -2.73
C GLU A 111 -0.45 -11.56 -1.56
N GLN A 112 -0.03 -11.24 -0.33
CA GLN A 112 -0.83 -11.54 0.86
C GLN A 112 -2.20 -10.84 0.80
N VAL A 113 -2.23 -9.57 0.41
CA VAL A 113 -3.49 -8.81 0.28
C VAL A 113 -4.37 -9.41 -0.82
N LEU A 114 -3.82 -9.78 -1.97
CA LEU A 114 -4.57 -10.37 -3.08
C LEU A 114 -5.05 -11.80 -2.77
N ALA A 115 -4.29 -12.57 -1.97
CA ALA A 115 -4.71 -13.88 -1.50
C ALA A 115 -5.91 -13.80 -0.56
N VAL A 116 -5.93 -12.81 0.34
CA VAL A 116 -7.04 -12.61 1.29
C VAL A 116 -8.22 -11.88 0.65
N TYR A 117 -7.95 -10.94 -0.26
CA TYR A 117 -8.94 -10.06 -0.89
C TYR A 117 -8.84 -10.07 -2.42
N PRO A 118 -9.12 -11.21 -3.07
CA PRO A 118 -9.01 -11.35 -4.54
C PRO A 118 -9.95 -10.42 -5.30
N ALA A 119 -11.06 -10.02 -4.67
CA ALA A 119 -12.07 -9.16 -5.27
C ALA A 119 -11.65 -7.68 -5.38
N ARG A 120 -10.50 -7.27 -4.84
CA ARG A 120 -10.02 -5.87 -4.85
C ARG A 120 -9.14 -5.62 -6.07
N VAL A 121 -9.77 -5.38 -7.23
CA VAL A 121 -9.07 -5.05 -8.48
C VAL A 121 -8.20 -3.80 -8.34
N ASP A 122 -8.60 -2.84 -7.49
CA ASP A 122 -7.84 -1.63 -7.22
C ASP A 122 -6.42 -1.93 -6.70
N VAL A 123 -6.29 -2.97 -5.85
CA VAL A 123 -4.99 -3.42 -5.31
C VAL A 123 -4.15 -4.08 -6.38
N CYS A 124 -4.79 -4.85 -7.27
CA CYS A 124 -4.09 -5.45 -8.40
C CYS A 124 -3.53 -4.38 -9.34
N SER A 125 -4.32 -3.33 -9.62
CA SER A 125 -3.87 -2.22 -10.46
C SER A 125 -2.66 -1.51 -9.85
N THR A 126 -2.67 -1.23 -8.54
CA THR A 126 -1.52 -0.59 -7.88
C THR A 126 -0.31 -1.51 -7.81
N TYR A 127 -0.52 -2.81 -7.63
CA TYR A 127 0.56 -3.80 -7.63
C TYR A 127 1.25 -3.89 -9.00
N VAL A 128 0.47 -3.96 -10.08
CA VAL A 128 0.99 -3.96 -11.46
C VAL A 128 1.69 -2.64 -11.80
N ASP A 129 1.15 -1.50 -11.38
CA ASP A 129 1.81 -0.21 -11.56
C ASP A 129 3.15 -0.12 -10.80
N MET A 130 3.25 -0.81 -9.66
CA MET A 130 4.50 -0.93 -8.91
C MET A 130 5.51 -1.81 -9.65
N LEU A 131 5.10 -2.99 -10.13
CA LEU A 131 5.94 -3.89 -10.91
C LEU A 131 6.41 -3.26 -12.23
N LEU A 132 5.55 -2.46 -12.88
CA LEU A 132 5.90 -1.71 -14.09
C LEU A 132 7.06 -0.74 -13.87
N LYS A 133 7.10 -0.08 -12.71
CA LYS A 133 8.23 0.81 -12.35
C LYS A 133 9.52 0.04 -12.13
N ASN A 134 9.40 -1.21 -11.65
CA ASN A 134 10.55 -2.07 -11.41
C ASN A 134 11.04 -2.76 -12.71
N GLY A 135 10.22 -2.79 -13.76
CA GLY A 135 10.58 -3.29 -15.09
C GLY A 135 10.43 -4.81 -15.28
N ASP A 136 9.82 -5.50 -14.32
CA ASP A 136 9.72 -6.96 -14.34
C ASP A 136 8.52 -7.46 -15.14
N LYS A 137 8.76 -7.67 -16.43
CA LYS A 137 7.71 -8.07 -17.37
C LYS A 137 7.08 -9.43 -17.05
N ASP A 138 7.91 -10.40 -16.66
CA ASP A 138 7.46 -11.76 -16.40
C ASP A 138 6.60 -11.85 -15.14
N HIS A 139 6.98 -11.14 -14.07
CA HIS A 139 6.18 -11.07 -12.84
C HIS A 139 4.82 -10.42 -13.08
N ILE A 140 4.76 -9.35 -13.88
CA ILE A 140 3.48 -8.71 -14.25
C ILE A 140 2.56 -9.74 -14.92
N ARG A 141 3.08 -10.52 -15.87
CA ARG A 141 2.30 -11.55 -16.58
C ARG A 141 1.81 -12.64 -15.63
N GLN A 142 2.66 -13.16 -14.76
CA GLN A 142 2.27 -14.18 -13.78
C GLN A 142 1.16 -13.70 -12.84
N VAL A 143 1.28 -12.45 -12.35
CA VAL A 143 0.27 -11.85 -11.48
C VAL A 143 -1.06 -11.68 -12.22
N MET A 144 -1.03 -11.19 -13.46
CA MET A 144 -2.24 -10.99 -14.26
C MET A 144 -2.90 -12.31 -14.68
N GLU A 145 -2.11 -13.33 -15.03
CA GLU A 145 -2.61 -14.68 -15.29
C GLU A 145 -3.28 -15.30 -14.06
N ARG A 146 -2.66 -15.15 -12.89
CA ARG A 146 -3.22 -15.63 -11.63
C ARG A 146 -4.53 -14.91 -11.30
N MET A 147 -4.59 -13.60 -11.47
CA MET A 147 -5.78 -12.79 -11.16
C MET A 147 -6.92 -13.06 -12.16
N THR A 148 -6.61 -13.32 -13.43
CA THR A 148 -7.61 -13.70 -14.45
C THR A 148 -8.08 -15.14 -14.32
N SER A 149 -7.30 -16.01 -13.68
CA SER A 149 -7.70 -17.38 -13.34
C SER A 149 -8.65 -17.45 -12.14
N GLN A 150 -8.74 -16.39 -11.33
CA GLN A 150 -9.66 -16.33 -10.22
C GLN A 150 -11.10 -16.08 -10.69
N LYS A 151 -12.07 -16.70 -10.01
CA LYS A 151 -13.50 -16.49 -10.26
C LYS A 151 -13.93 -15.11 -9.76
N LEU A 152 -13.71 -14.10 -10.58
CA LEU A 152 -14.12 -12.72 -10.32
C LEU A 152 -15.37 -12.34 -11.13
N PRO A 153 -16.22 -11.44 -10.62
CA PRO A 153 -17.37 -10.92 -11.36
C PRO A 153 -16.96 -10.34 -12.71
N ALA A 154 -17.77 -10.55 -13.76
CA ALA A 154 -17.46 -10.13 -15.14
C ALA A 154 -17.07 -8.64 -15.25
N ARG A 155 -17.70 -7.76 -14.44
CA ARG A 155 -17.35 -6.32 -14.39
C ARG A 155 -15.90 -6.08 -13.96
N LYS A 156 -15.44 -6.81 -12.94
CA LYS A 156 -14.08 -6.69 -12.38
C LYS A 156 -13.05 -7.29 -13.33
N MET A 157 -13.38 -8.42 -13.95
CA MET A 157 -12.54 -9.06 -14.97
C MET A 157 -12.34 -8.14 -16.18
N LYS A 158 -13.39 -7.46 -16.64
CA LYS A 158 -13.26 -6.49 -17.74
C LYS A 158 -12.29 -5.34 -17.41
N ILE A 159 -12.31 -4.83 -16.17
CA ILE A 159 -11.38 -3.79 -15.72
C ILE A 159 -9.94 -4.34 -15.70
N LEU A 160 -9.76 -5.55 -15.18
CA LEU A 160 -8.46 -6.21 -15.12
C LEU A 160 -7.87 -6.46 -16.52
N PHE A 161 -8.65 -7.00 -17.45
CA PHE A 161 -8.22 -7.23 -18.84
C PHE A 161 -7.88 -5.92 -19.56
N LYS A 162 -8.67 -4.86 -19.36
CA LYS A 162 -8.36 -3.54 -19.91
C LYS A 162 -7.01 -3.03 -19.39
N LYS A 163 -6.78 -3.12 -18.08
CA LYS A 163 -5.51 -2.72 -17.47
C LYS A 163 -4.35 -3.58 -17.99
N TRP A 164 -4.55 -4.87 -18.20
CA TRP A 164 -3.52 -5.75 -18.76
C TRP A 164 -3.10 -5.30 -20.16
N ILE A 165 -4.07 -5.00 -21.02
CA ILE A 165 -3.81 -4.50 -22.37
C ILE A 165 -3.02 -3.19 -22.31
N GLU A 166 -3.44 -2.23 -21.48
CA GLU A 166 -2.72 -0.95 -21.30
C GLU A 166 -1.27 -1.18 -20.82
N VAL A 167 -1.05 -2.19 -19.98
CA VAL A 167 0.27 -2.52 -19.45
C VAL A 167 1.16 -3.14 -20.54
N GLU A 168 0.68 -4.13 -21.28
CA GLU A 168 1.44 -4.76 -22.38
C GLU A 168 1.68 -3.78 -23.54
N GLU A 169 0.73 -2.89 -23.85
CA GLU A 169 0.90 -1.81 -24.82
C GLU A 169 2.02 -0.84 -24.39
N ARG A 170 2.12 -0.51 -23.09
CA ARG A 170 3.25 0.28 -22.56
C ARG A 170 4.58 -0.45 -22.63
N MET A 171 4.56 -1.77 -22.57
CA MET A 171 5.77 -2.60 -22.66
C MET A 171 6.20 -2.91 -24.10
N GLY A 172 5.35 -2.56 -25.08
CA GLY A 172 5.59 -2.70 -26.51
C GLY A 172 5.36 -4.11 -27.06
N ASP A 173 4.70 -5.01 -26.31
CA ASP A 173 4.50 -6.40 -26.72
C ASP A 173 3.13 -6.59 -27.40
N HIS A 174 3.09 -6.37 -28.71
CA HIS A 174 1.86 -6.45 -29.51
C HIS A 174 1.29 -7.87 -29.59
N GLU A 175 2.13 -8.91 -29.55
CA GLU A 175 1.67 -10.31 -29.59
C GLU A 175 0.91 -10.65 -28.30
N GLN A 176 1.46 -10.26 -27.15
CA GLN A 176 0.79 -10.49 -25.86
C GLN A 176 -0.51 -9.70 -25.74
N VAL A 177 -0.59 -8.49 -26.31
CA VAL A 177 -1.84 -7.71 -26.35
C VAL A 177 -2.94 -8.49 -27.07
N GLU A 178 -2.64 -9.13 -28.20
CA GLU A 178 -3.63 -9.94 -28.94
C GLU A 178 -4.05 -11.19 -28.17
N VAL A 179 -3.10 -11.89 -27.54
CA VAL A 179 -3.39 -13.06 -26.70
C VAL A 179 -4.30 -12.68 -25.53
N VAL A 180 -4.02 -11.55 -24.86
CA VAL A 180 -4.84 -11.05 -23.76
C VAL A 180 -6.23 -10.62 -24.23
N ARG A 181 -6.34 -9.99 -25.40
CA ARG A 181 -7.64 -9.64 -26.01
C ARG A 181 -8.47 -10.87 -26.33
N GLN A 182 -7.87 -11.91 -26.90
CA GLN A 182 -8.54 -13.18 -27.17
C GLN A 182 -9.00 -13.87 -25.88
N ARG A 183 -8.13 -13.94 -24.85
CA ARG A 183 -8.50 -14.47 -23.53
C ARG A 183 -9.64 -13.69 -22.88
N ALA A 184 -9.62 -12.36 -22.99
CA ALA A 184 -10.70 -11.51 -22.49
C ALA A 184 -12.03 -11.79 -23.20
N ALA A 185 -12.03 -11.95 -24.52
CA ALA A 185 -13.21 -12.29 -25.31
C ALA A 185 -13.79 -13.66 -24.90
N GLN A 186 -12.94 -14.69 -24.81
CA GLN A 186 -13.34 -16.03 -24.38
C GLN A 186 -13.93 -16.04 -22.96
N TYR A 187 -13.36 -15.25 -22.05
CA TYR A 187 -13.88 -15.14 -20.69
C TYR A 187 -15.25 -14.46 -20.65
N ILE A 188 -15.46 -13.42 -21.46
CA ILE A 188 -16.75 -12.73 -21.58
C ILE A 188 -17.81 -13.64 -22.20
N GLU A 189 -17.46 -14.41 -23.22
CA GLU A 189 -18.38 -15.41 -23.80
C GLU A 189 -18.77 -16.48 -22.78
N LYS A 190 -17.79 -17.03 -22.04
CA LYS A 190 -18.07 -18.00 -20.97
C LYS A 190 -18.86 -17.43 -19.80
N ALA A 191 -18.76 -16.13 -19.52
CA ALA A 191 -19.47 -15.45 -18.44
C ALA A 191 -20.87 -14.94 -18.82
N LYS A 192 -21.26 -15.04 -20.11
CA LYS A 192 -22.62 -14.74 -20.59
C LYS A 192 -23.58 -15.92 -20.49
N PHE A 193 -23.06 -17.11 -20.18
CA PHE A 193 -23.82 -18.32 -19.85
C PHE A 193 -23.77 -18.56 -18.33
#